data_AF-A0A9D6FTS9-F1
#
_entry.id   AF-A0A9D6FTS9-F1
#
_cell.length_a   1.000
_cell.length_b   1.000
_cell.length_c   1.000
_cell.angle_alpha   90.00
_cell.angle_beta   90.00
_cell.angle_gamma   90.00
#
_symmetry.space_group_name_H-M   'P 1'
#
loop_
_entity.id
_entity.type
_entity.pdbx_description
1 polymer ?
#
loop_
_entity_poly.entity_id
_entity_poly.type
_entity_poly.pdbx_seq_one_letter_code
_entity_poly.pdbx_strand_id
1 'polypeptide(L)'
;MPKTLSRTLKIHHPKVGVVHEVRHGVAFVNFPGNPAESAVRARSTIPVPADAAGRDAVLIFEEGDPRRPIILGLLQTPEKLVLSADEEIALKCGKASLTLTRAGKVLIRGAYVLSRSSGVNRVKGGSVEIN
;
A
#
# COMPACT_ATOMS: atom_id res chain seq x y z
N MET A 1 -35.84 -38.55 8.72
CA MET A 1 -34.87 -37.44 8.61
C MET A 1 -34.01 -37.63 7.36
N PRO A 2 -34.18 -36.83 6.28
CA PRO A 2 -33.22 -36.76 5.18
C PRO A 2 -32.31 -35.52 5.30
N LYS A 3 -31.07 -35.71 4.83
CA LYS A 3 -29.87 -34.90 5.02
C LYS A 3 -29.97 -33.47 4.48
N THR A 4 -29.61 -32.48 5.30
CA THR A 4 -29.28 -31.12 4.84
C THR A 4 -28.05 -31.19 3.94
N LEU A 5 -28.22 -31.03 2.63
CA LEU A 5 -27.08 -30.81 1.72
C LEU A 5 -26.40 -29.49 2.11
N SER A 6 -25.23 -29.59 2.75
CA SER A 6 -24.32 -28.47 2.90
C SER A 6 -23.90 -28.02 1.49
N ARG A 7 -24.55 -26.98 0.97
CA ARG A 7 -24.24 -26.38 -0.33
C ARG A 7 -22.82 -25.83 -0.22
N THR A 8 -21.85 -26.49 -0.85
CA THR A 8 -20.46 -26.02 -0.86
C THR A 8 -20.43 -24.62 -1.49
N LEU A 9 -20.09 -23.61 -0.70
CA LEU A 9 -19.95 -22.25 -1.18
C LEU A 9 -18.88 -22.24 -2.28
N LYS A 10 -19.26 -21.79 -3.49
CA LYS A 10 -18.33 -21.61 -4.61
C LYS A 10 -18.16 -20.13 -4.93
N ILE A 11 -16.95 -19.74 -5.28
CA ILE A 11 -16.60 -18.36 -5.67
C ILE A 11 -16.09 -18.37 -7.11
N HIS A 12 -16.85 -17.79 -8.03
CA HIS A 12 -16.52 -17.78 -9.46
C HIS A 12 -15.96 -16.44 -9.97
N HIS A 13 -15.91 -15.42 -9.12
CA HIS A 13 -15.36 -14.11 -9.44
C HIS A 13 -14.04 -13.88 -8.68
N PRO A 14 -13.10 -13.10 -9.23
CA PRO A 14 -11.93 -12.66 -8.47
C PRO A 14 -12.34 -11.95 -7.19
N LYS A 15 -11.57 -12.12 -6.12
CA LYS A 15 -11.72 -11.38 -4.86
C LYS A 15 -10.46 -10.66 -4.48
N VAL A 16 -10.61 -9.54 -3.78
CA VAL A 16 -9.52 -8.96 -3.01
C VAL A 16 -9.51 -9.61 -1.63
N GLY A 17 -8.37 -10.17 -1.26
CA GLY A 17 -8.07 -10.67 0.07
C GLY A 17 -6.80 -10.03 0.60
N VAL A 18 -6.32 -10.50 1.74
CA VAL A 18 -5.10 -10.03 2.41
C VAL A 18 -4.16 -11.19 2.59
N VAL A 19 -2.88 -10.99 2.30
CA VAL A 19 -1.82 -11.93 2.70
C VAL A 19 -1.67 -11.85 4.22
N HIS A 20 -2.08 -12.89 4.93
CA HIS A 20 -1.94 -12.95 6.38
C HIS A 20 -0.47 -13.14 6.77
N GLU A 21 0.22 -14.04 6.09
CA GLU A 21 1.63 -14.35 6.33
C GLU A 21 2.26 -15.08 5.14
N VAL A 22 3.60 -15.10 5.13
CA VAL A 22 4.39 -15.90 4.19
C VAL A 22 5.37 -16.75 4.99
N ARG A 23 5.22 -18.07 4.93
CA ARG A 23 6.09 -19.04 5.64
C ARG A 23 6.84 -19.89 4.63
N HIS A 24 8.17 -19.81 4.63
CA HIS A 24 9.03 -20.55 3.70
C HIS A 24 8.60 -20.40 2.23
N GLY A 25 8.24 -19.19 1.81
CA GLY A 25 7.77 -18.88 0.45
C GLY A 25 6.33 -19.30 0.15
N VAL A 26 5.61 -19.89 1.11
CA VAL A 26 4.20 -20.23 0.99
C VAL A 26 3.34 -19.14 1.61
N ALA A 27 2.48 -18.52 0.80
CA ALA A 27 1.56 -17.50 1.27
C ALA A 27 0.30 -18.12 1.89
N PHE A 28 -0.15 -17.55 3.01
CA PHE A 28 -1.45 -17.83 3.62
C PHE A 28 -2.28 -16.57 3.52
N VAL A 29 -3.49 -16.68 2.99
CA VAL A 29 -4.36 -15.54 2.70
C VAL A 29 -5.68 -15.66 3.45
N ASN A 30 -6.26 -14.52 3.78
CA ASN A 30 -7.64 -14.43 4.23
C ASN A 30 -8.42 -13.52 3.28
N PHE A 31 -9.74 -13.70 3.21
CA PHE A 31 -10.59 -12.91 2.31
C PHE A 31 -12.03 -12.86 2.83
N PRO A 32 -12.82 -11.85 2.42
CA PRO A 32 -14.22 -11.77 2.82
C PRO A 32 -15.02 -13.01 2.40
N GLY A 33 -15.62 -13.69 3.37
CA GLY A 33 -16.37 -14.94 3.15
C GLY A 33 -15.50 -16.19 3.05
N ASN A 34 -14.26 -16.16 3.56
CA ASN A 34 -13.47 -17.38 3.79
C ASN A 34 -14.22 -18.31 4.77
N PRO A 35 -14.55 -19.55 4.37
CA PRO A 35 -15.26 -20.49 5.24
C PRO A 35 -14.36 -21.19 6.26
N ALA A 36 -13.03 -21.03 6.19
CA ALA A 36 -12.10 -21.57 7.17
C ALA A 36 -11.98 -20.66 8.40
N GLU A 37 -11.67 -21.25 9.57
CA GLU A 37 -11.44 -20.50 10.82
C GLU A 37 -10.15 -19.66 10.79
N SER A 38 -9.25 -19.94 9.85
CA SER A 38 -7.96 -19.28 9.71
C SER A 38 -7.58 -19.04 8.25
N ALA A 39 -6.46 -18.34 8.03
CA ALA A 39 -5.93 -18.09 6.70
C ALA A 39 -5.64 -19.40 5.96
N VAL A 40 -6.02 -19.46 4.68
CA VAL A 40 -5.85 -20.64 3.83
C VAL A 40 -4.58 -20.51 3.00
N ARG A 41 -3.90 -21.64 2.79
CA ARG A 41 -2.72 -21.69 1.92
C ARG A 41 -3.12 -21.31 0.50
N ALA A 42 -2.40 -20.35 -0.08
CA ALA A 42 -2.57 -19.96 -1.48
C ALA A 42 -1.42 -20.47 -2.34
N ARG A 43 -1.75 -20.87 -3.57
CA ARG A 43 -0.77 -20.93 -4.66
C ARG A 43 -0.56 -19.52 -5.22
N SER A 44 0.49 -19.29 -5.99
CA SER A 44 0.76 -17.98 -6.58
C SER A 44 1.29 -18.11 -8.01
N THR A 45 0.89 -17.20 -8.88
CA THR A 45 1.46 -17.02 -10.23
C THR A 45 2.62 -16.02 -10.25
N ILE A 46 2.85 -15.32 -9.14
CA ILE A 46 3.95 -14.36 -8.97
C ILE A 46 4.82 -14.77 -7.77
N PRO A 47 6.10 -14.34 -7.71
CA PRO A 47 6.85 -14.36 -6.47
C PRO A 47 6.10 -13.56 -5.40
N VAL A 48 5.88 -14.16 -4.22
CA VAL A 48 5.30 -13.47 -3.07
C VAL A 48 6.43 -13.09 -2.13
N PRO A 49 6.72 -11.77 -1.95
CA PRO A 49 7.76 -11.31 -1.04
C PRO A 49 7.53 -11.79 0.39
N ALA A 50 8.61 -12.02 1.15
CA ALA A 50 8.52 -12.46 2.54
C ALA A 50 7.83 -11.43 3.45
N ASP A 51 7.91 -10.14 3.10
CA ASP A 51 7.30 -9.00 3.78
C ASP A 51 5.89 -8.68 3.26
N ALA A 52 5.28 -9.56 2.46
CA ALA A 52 3.96 -9.30 1.90
C ALA A 52 2.80 -9.36 2.92
N ALA A 53 3.07 -9.72 4.18
CA ALA A 53 2.04 -9.76 5.22
C ALA A 53 1.32 -8.41 5.37
N GLY A 54 -0.01 -8.45 5.44
CA GLY A 54 -0.87 -7.28 5.48
C GLY A 54 -1.15 -6.64 4.12
N ARG A 55 -0.49 -7.06 3.03
CA ARG A 55 -0.78 -6.54 1.69
C ARG A 55 -2.04 -7.16 1.10
N ASP A 56 -2.79 -6.35 0.37
CA ASP A 56 -3.92 -6.83 -0.42
C ASP A 56 -3.46 -7.66 -1.63
N ALA A 57 -4.18 -8.74 -1.90
CA ALA A 57 -3.93 -9.67 -2.98
C ALA A 57 -5.20 -9.91 -3.81
N VAL A 58 -5.04 -10.02 -5.12
CA VAL A 58 -6.09 -10.48 -6.03
C VAL A 58 -6.08 -12.00 -6.08
N LEU A 59 -7.19 -12.59 -5.66
CA LEU A 59 -7.39 -14.02 -5.53
C LEU A 59 -8.37 -14.53 -6.58
N ILE A 60 -8.05 -15.66 -7.19
CA ILE A 60 -9.01 -16.56 -7.84
C ILE A 60 -9.02 -17.90 -7.12
N PHE A 61 -10.02 -18.74 -7.41
CA PHE A 61 -10.25 -19.98 -6.69
C PHE A 61 -10.33 -21.15 -7.67
N GLU A 62 -9.47 -22.16 -7.50
CA GLU A 62 -9.46 -23.36 -8.36
C GLU A 62 -10.83 -24.05 -8.31
N GLU A 63 -11.48 -24.24 -9.46
CA GLU A 63 -12.85 -24.81 -9.58
C GLU A 63 -13.93 -24.06 -8.77
N GLY A 64 -13.61 -22.83 -8.36
CA GLY A 64 -14.39 -22.01 -7.46
C GLY A 64 -14.35 -22.43 -5.99
N ASP A 65 -13.44 -23.33 -5.57
CA ASP A 65 -13.32 -23.77 -4.18
C ASP A 65 -12.62 -22.69 -3.32
N PRO A 66 -13.29 -22.09 -2.31
CA PRO A 66 -12.69 -21.09 -1.42
C PRO A 66 -11.45 -21.59 -0.67
N ARG A 67 -11.29 -22.92 -0.52
CA ARG A 67 -10.14 -23.54 0.16
C ARG A 67 -8.90 -23.65 -0.72
N ARG A 68 -9.00 -23.33 -2.01
CA ARG A 68 -7.94 -23.44 -3.00
C ARG A 68 -7.68 -22.11 -3.73
N PRO A 69 -7.26 -21.04 -3.03
CA PRO A 69 -6.97 -19.77 -3.66
C PRO A 69 -5.65 -19.79 -4.45
N ILE A 70 -5.62 -19.01 -5.52
CA ILE A 70 -4.43 -18.65 -6.29
C ILE A 70 -4.30 -17.12 -6.25
N ILE A 71 -3.14 -16.62 -5.82
CA ILE A 71 -2.74 -15.22 -5.94
C ILE A 71 -2.38 -14.96 -7.41
N LEU A 72 -3.13 -14.08 -8.07
CA LEU A 72 -2.79 -13.56 -9.40
C LEU A 72 -1.83 -12.37 -9.34
N GLY A 73 -1.96 -11.56 -8.29
CA GLY A 73 -1.16 -10.35 -8.10
C GLY A 73 -1.34 -9.76 -6.70
N LEU A 74 -0.37 -8.96 -6.28
CA LEU A 74 -0.49 -8.10 -5.11
C LEU A 74 -0.93 -6.71 -5.55
N LEU A 75 -1.89 -6.11 -4.84
CA LEU A 75 -2.22 -4.72 -5.08
C LEU A 75 -1.02 -3.85 -4.67
N GLN A 76 -0.70 -2.90 -5.54
CA GLN A 76 0.33 -1.91 -5.27
C GLN A 76 -0.29 -0.87 -4.35
N THR A 77 0.22 -0.77 -3.13
CA THR A 77 -0.01 0.42 -2.32
C THR A 77 0.80 1.56 -2.92
N PRO A 78 0.27 2.79 -2.97
CA PRO A 78 1.08 3.93 -3.37
C PRO A 78 2.32 4.00 -2.47
N GLU A 79 3.50 3.88 -3.07
CA GLU A 79 4.75 3.97 -2.33
C GLU A 79 4.90 5.39 -1.77
N LYS A 80 5.00 5.49 -0.44
CA LYS A 80 5.33 6.74 0.22
C LYS A 80 6.85 6.84 0.33
N LEU A 81 7.47 7.72 -0.45
CA LEU A 81 8.87 8.08 -0.25
C LEU A 81 9.01 8.95 1.00
N VAL A 82 9.80 8.47 1.98
CA VAL A 82 10.18 9.23 3.17
C VAL A 82 11.69 9.50 3.10
N LEU A 83 12.05 10.76 2.91
CA LEU A 83 13.44 11.21 3.06
C LEU A 83 13.65 11.62 4.52
N SER A 84 14.67 11.07 5.17
CA SER A 84 15.06 11.41 6.54
C SER A 84 16.57 11.62 6.63
N ALA A 85 16.97 12.56 7.47
CA ALA A 85 18.37 12.87 7.77
C ALA A 85 18.44 13.51 9.16
N ASP A 86 19.54 13.30 9.87
CA ASP A 86 19.72 13.82 11.23
C ASP A 86 19.91 15.35 11.26
N GLU A 87 20.49 15.92 10.21
CA GLU A 87 20.89 17.33 10.16
C GLU A 87 20.18 18.14 9.06
N GLU A 88 20.21 17.68 7.81
CA GLU A 88 19.66 18.44 6.67
C GLU A 88 19.24 17.54 5.51
N ILE A 89 18.16 17.91 4.82
CA ILE A 89 17.79 17.39 3.50
C ILE A 89 17.82 18.54 2.51
N ALA A 90 18.65 18.44 1.46
CA ALA A 90 18.75 19.45 0.41
C ALA A 90 18.53 18.85 -0.99
N LEU A 91 17.51 19.35 -1.70
CA LEU A 91 17.26 19.06 -3.11
C LEU A 91 17.79 20.24 -3.95
N LYS A 92 18.82 20.03 -4.76
CA LYS A 92 19.54 21.10 -5.49
C LYS A 92 19.52 20.88 -7.01
N CYS A 93 19.33 21.97 -7.75
CA CYS A 93 19.49 22.01 -9.20
C CYS A 93 20.02 23.39 -9.62
N GLY A 94 21.30 23.46 -10.00
CA GLY A 94 21.97 24.73 -10.29
C GLY A 94 21.91 25.70 -9.12
N LYS A 95 21.37 26.91 -9.34
CA LYS A 95 21.20 27.96 -8.31
C LYS A 95 19.95 27.78 -7.44
N ALA A 96 19.09 26.80 -7.74
CA ALA A 96 17.86 26.56 -6.99
C ALA A 96 18.05 25.46 -5.92
N SER A 97 17.38 25.63 -4.78
CA SER A 97 17.39 24.64 -3.70
C SER A 97 16.10 24.63 -2.89
N LEU A 98 15.66 23.44 -2.48
CA LEU A 98 14.73 23.21 -1.38
C LEU A 98 15.49 22.54 -0.25
N THR A 99 15.46 23.12 0.95
CA THR A 99 16.25 22.63 2.08
C THR A 99 15.40 22.56 3.35
N LEU A 100 15.41 21.38 4.00
CA LEU A 100 14.80 21.15 5.31
C LEU A 100 15.93 20.97 6.32
N THR A 101 15.91 21.75 7.40
CA THR A 101 16.94 21.68 8.46
C THR A 101 16.41 20.99 9.71
N ARG A 102 17.31 20.46 10.54
CA ARG A 102 16.99 19.90 11.87
C ARG A 102 16.21 20.85 12.77
N ALA A 103 16.39 22.16 12.61
CA ALA A 103 15.67 23.18 13.37
C ALA A 103 14.21 23.39 12.89
N GLY A 104 13.73 22.61 11.91
CA GLY A 104 12.39 22.71 11.35
C GLY A 104 12.22 23.83 10.32
N LYS A 105 13.31 24.45 9.84
CA LYS A 105 13.23 25.48 8.80
C LYS A 105 13.11 24.83 7.42
N VAL A 106 12.24 25.39 6.59
CA VAL A 106 12.13 25.07 5.16
C VAL A 106 12.58 26.30 4.37
N LEU A 107 13.65 26.14 3.58
CA LEU A 107 14.22 27.19 2.74
C LEU A 107 13.96 26.86 1.27
N ILE A 108 13.32 27.80 0.56
CA ILE A 108 13.11 27.72 -0.89
C ILE A 108 13.95 28.83 -1.53
N ARG A 109 14.91 28.47 -2.38
CA ARG A 109 15.74 29.42 -3.12
C ARG A 109 15.63 29.16 -4.61
N GLY A 110 15.52 30.25 -5.37
CA GLY A 110 15.52 30.26 -6.82
C GLY A 110 15.42 31.69 -7.34
N ALA A 111 15.77 31.92 -8.60
CA ALA A 111 15.57 33.22 -9.24
C ALA A 111 14.08 33.57 -9.43
N TYR A 112 13.21 32.56 -9.44
CA TYR A 112 11.76 32.68 -9.55
C TYR A 112 11.10 31.53 -8.81
N VAL A 113 10.10 31.83 -7.98
CA VAL A 113 9.30 30.84 -7.24
C VAL A 113 7.83 31.02 -7.61
N LEU A 114 7.26 30.06 -8.34
CA LEU A 114 5.84 30.03 -8.66
C LEU A 114 5.10 29.09 -7.72
N SER A 115 4.21 29.64 -6.90
CA SER A 115 3.32 28.86 -6.04
C SER A 115 1.92 28.80 -6.64
N ARG A 116 1.59 27.70 -7.34
CA ARG A 116 0.26 27.47 -7.94
C ARG A 116 -0.52 26.42 -7.17
N SER A 117 -1.76 26.74 -6.82
CA SER A 117 -2.70 25.82 -6.16
C SER A 117 -4.04 25.84 -6.91
N SER A 118 -4.71 24.69 -7.02
CA SER A 118 -6.10 24.59 -7.50
C SER A 118 -7.13 24.95 -6.42
N GLY A 119 -6.70 25.00 -5.16
CA GLY A 119 -7.50 25.45 -4.01
C GLY A 119 -6.84 26.63 -3.28
N VAL A 120 -7.28 26.89 -2.05
CA VAL A 120 -6.73 27.98 -1.24
C VAL A 120 -5.25 27.72 -0.91
N ASN A 121 -4.37 28.62 -1.32
CA ASN A 121 -3.01 28.67 -0.80
C ASN A 121 -3.03 29.41 0.56
N ARG A 122 -2.81 28.69 1.66
CA ARG A 122 -2.96 29.21 3.01
C ARG A 122 -1.60 29.44 3.64
N VAL A 123 -1.22 30.70 3.78
CA VAL A 123 -0.02 31.13 4.50
C VAL A 123 -0.43 31.59 5.90
N LYS A 124 0.22 31.05 6.93
CA LYS A 124 -0.04 31.36 8.35
C LYS A 124 1.28 31.53 9.07
N GLY A 125 1.36 32.54 9.93
CA GLY A 125 2.51 32.83 10.79
C GLY A 125 2.19 33.99 11.72
N GLY A 126 2.99 34.17 12.79
CA GLY A 126 2.89 35.35 13.65
C GLY A 126 3.19 36.66 12.90
N SER A 127 3.94 36.56 11.80
CA SER A 127 4.14 37.61 10.80
C SER A 127 4.29 36.97 9.41
N VAL A 128 3.94 37.74 8.37
CA VAL A 128 4.26 37.43 6.98
C VAL A 128 4.91 38.68 6.40
N GLU A 129 6.19 38.58 6.08
CA GLU A 129 6.95 39.67 5.48
C GLU A 129 6.99 39.50 3.96
N ILE A 130 6.51 40.51 3.24
CA ILE A 130 6.53 40.59 1.78
C ILE A 130 7.25 41.89 1.43
N ASN A 131 8.39 41.76 0.75
CA ASN A 131 9.26 42.86 0.34
C ASN A 131 9.49 42.81 -1.17
#